data_AF-A0A7N2R690-F1
#
_entry.id   AF-A0A7N2R690-F1
#
_cell.length_a   1.000
_cell.length_b   1.000
_cell.length_c   1.000
_cell.angle_alpha   90.00
_cell.angle_beta   90.00
_cell.angle_gamma   90.00
#
_symmetry.space_group_name_H-M   'P 1'
#
loop_
_entity.id
_entity.type
_entity.pdbx_description
1 polymer ?
#
loop_
_entity_poly.entity_id
_entity_poly.type
_entity_poly.pdbx_seq_one_letter_code
_entity_poly.pdbx_strand_id
1 'polypeptide(L)'
;MEEATVVETNDGTVSVASAFAAHQEAVKDRDHAFLTKAVEEAYRGVECGDGGPFGAVVVRNDEVVVSCHNMVLKNTDPTAHAEVTAIREACKKLQQVELSDCEIYASCEPCPMCFGAIHLSRIKRLVYGAKAEAAIAIGFDNFIADALRGTGFYQKAHLEIKRADGNGAAIAEQVFEKTKAKFQMY
;
A
#
# COMPACT_ATOMS: atom_id res chain seq x y z
N MET A 1 17.05 -0.45 24.22
CA MET A 1 15.65 -0.75 24.57
C MET A 1 15.04 0.59 24.86
N GLU A 2 14.56 1.26 23.82
CA GLU A 2 13.98 2.60 23.93
C GLU A 2 12.46 2.38 23.94
N GLU A 3 11.83 2.76 25.05
CA GLU A 3 10.40 2.55 25.26
C GLU A 3 9.58 3.37 24.25
N ALA A 4 8.57 2.74 23.68
CA ALA A 4 7.60 3.43 22.83
C ALA A 4 6.86 4.48 23.65
N THR A 5 6.96 5.75 23.25
CA THR A 5 6.27 6.87 23.89
C THR A 5 4.77 6.78 23.61
N VAL A 6 4.02 6.39 24.64
CA VAL A 6 2.55 6.38 24.65
C VAL A 6 2.08 7.82 24.82
N VAL A 7 1.20 8.29 23.94
CA VAL A 7 0.55 9.59 24.08
C VAL A 7 -0.97 9.36 24.13
N GLU A 8 -1.57 9.65 25.28
CA GLU A 8 -3.02 9.59 25.48
C GLU A 8 -3.70 10.80 24.80
N THR A 9 -4.74 10.55 24.00
CA THR A 9 -5.60 11.60 23.45
C THR A 9 -6.87 11.76 24.30
N ASN A 10 -7.45 12.97 24.27
CA ASN A 10 -8.56 13.40 25.12
C ASN A 10 -9.88 12.60 24.96
N ASP A 11 -9.94 11.64 24.03
CA ASP A 11 -11.10 10.78 23.75
C ASP A 11 -10.92 9.33 24.26
N GLY A 12 -9.84 9.04 24.98
CA GLY A 12 -9.57 7.72 25.56
C GLY A 12 -9.08 6.69 24.54
N THR A 13 -8.73 7.09 23.32
CA THR A 13 -8.06 6.21 22.37
C THR A 13 -6.55 6.15 22.65
N VAL A 14 -6.01 4.93 22.65
CA VAL A 14 -4.56 4.71 22.82
C VAL A 14 -3.88 4.92 21.47
N SER A 15 -3.05 5.96 21.36
CA SER A 15 -2.29 6.26 20.15
C SER A 15 -0.80 5.99 20.36
N VAL A 16 -0.25 5.08 19.55
CA VAL A 16 1.20 4.92 19.36
C VAL A 16 1.66 5.82 18.21
N ALA A 17 2.82 6.46 18.39
CA ALA A 17 3.40 7.42 17.44
C ALA A 17 3.54 6.83 16.02
N SER A 18 3.15 7.62 15.03
CA SER A 18 3.36 7.31 13.60
C SER A 18 4.86 7.30 13.28
N ALA A 19 5.29 6.36 12.43
CA ALA A 19 6.68 6.29 11.96
C ALA A 19 7.07 7.36 10.93
N PHE A 20 6.10 8.20 10.50
CA PHE A 20 6.36 9.31 9.59
C PHE A 20 6.30 10.64 10.35
N ALA A 21 7.37 11.43 10.26
CA ALA A 21 7.31 12.86 10.53
C ALA A 21 6.43 13.52 9.45
N ALA A 22 5.12 13.49 9.65
CA ALA A 22 4.18 14.11 8.72
C ALA A 22 4.41 15.62 8.70
N HIS A 23 4.42 16.22 7.50
CA HIS A 23 3.88 17.57 7.37
C HIS A 23 2.41 17.45 7.79
N GLN A 24 2.13 17.76 9.05
CA GLN A 24 0.80 17.73 9.66
C GLN A 24 -0.03 18.90 9.10
N GLU A 25 -0.48 18.79 7.86
CA GLU A 25 -1.76 19.39 7.52
C GLU A 25 -2.87 18.47 8.03
N ALA A 26 -3.83 19.04 8.73
CA ALA A 26 -4.98 18.29 9.24
C ALA A 26 -5.77 17.65 8.08
N VAL A 27 -6.25 16.42 8.30
CA VAL A 27 -7.21 15.74 7.44
C VAL A 27 -8.43 16.64 7.27
N LYS A 28 -8.83 16.92 6.03
CA LYS A 28 -9.95 17.82 5.69
C LYS A 28 -11.24 17.01 5.50
N ASP A 29 -12.40 17.66 5.55
CA ASP A 29 -13.71 17.00 5.31
C ASP A 29 -13.75 16.20 4.00
N ARG A 30 -13.09 16.71 2.96
CA ARG A 30 -12.94 16.00 1.67
C ARG A 30 -12.27 14.63 1.82
N ASP A 31 -11.27 14.54 2.69
CA ASP A 31 -10.49 13.33 2.88
C ASP A 31 -11.33 12.28 3.62
N HIS A 32 -12.15 12.71 4.57
CA HIS A 32 -13.13 11.85 5.23
C HIS A 32 -14.14 11.26 4.23
N ALA A 33 -14.59 12.04 3.25
CA ALA A 33 -15.52 11.56 2.23
C ALA A 33 -14.90 10.44 1.35
N PHE A 34 -13.66 10.62 0.90
CA PHE A 34 -12.97 9.58 0.11
C PHE A 34 -12.54 8.37 0.95
N LEU A 35 -12.13 8.60 2.19
CA LEU A 35 -11.80 7.52 3.12
C LEU A 35 -13.04 6.67 3.45
N THR A 36 -14.21 7.29 3.60
CA THR A 36 -15.48 6.57 3.79
C THR A 36 -15.76 5.63 2.62
N LYS A 37 -15.50 6.05 1.38
CA LYS A 37 -15.63 5.18 0.19
C LYS A 37 -14.66 4.01 0.22
N ALA A 38 -13.44 4.21 0.70
CA ALA A 38 -12.49 3.11 0.88
C ALA A 38 -12.99 2.11 1.92
N VAL A 39 -13.63 2.57 3.00
CA VAL A 39 -14.26 1.70 4.01
C VAL A 39 -15.46 0.95 3.42
N GLU A 40 -16.30 1.60 2.62
CA GLU A 40 -17.43 0.95 1.92
C GLU A 40 -16.95 -0.19 1.00
N GLU A 41 -15.86 0.01 0.26
CA GLU A 41 -15.24 -1.05 -0.54
C GLU A 41 -14.72 -2.19 0.34
N ALA A 42 -14.09 -1.89 1.48
CA ALA A 42 -13.60 -2.91 2.41
C ALA A 42 -14.73 -3.84 2.90
N TYR A 43 -15.90 -3.28 3.23
CA TYR A 43 -17.09 -4.06 3.56
C TYR A 43 -17.55 -4.91 2.38
N ARG A 44 -17.69 -4.29 1.20
CA ARG A 44 -18.16 -4.97 -0.01
C ARG A 44 -17.30 -6.19 -0.33
N GLY A 45 -15.97 -6.06 -0.28
CA GLY A 45 -15.04 -7.15 -0.59
C GLY A 45 -15.19 -8.37 0.31
N VAL A 46 -15.50 -8.16 1.59
CA VAL A 46 -15.81 -9.25 2.52
C VAL A 46 -17.19 -9.83 2.25
N GLU A 47 -18.20 -8.98 2.05
CA GLU A 47 -19.58 -9.39 1.80
C GLU A 47 -19.73 -10.26 0.54
N CYS A 48 -18.98 -9.95 -0.52
CA CYS A 48 -18.96 -10.77 -1.74
C CYS A 48 -17.95 -11.93 -1.70
N GLY A 49 -17.12 -12.02 -0.66
CA GLY A 49 -16.11 -13.08 -0.52
C GLY A 49 -14.88 -12.93 -1.44
N ASP A 50 -14.62 -11.73 -1.95
CA ASP A 50 -13.54 -11.47 -2.91
C ASP A 50 -12.16 -11.40 -2.23
N GLY A 51 -12.12 -11.04 -0.94
CA GLY A 51 -10.87 -10.87 -0.20
C GLY A 51 -11.04 -10.42 1.25
N GLY A 52 -9.93 -10.00 1.87
CA GLY A 52 -9.91 -9.45 3.22
C GLY A 52 -10.53 -8.05 3.35
N PRO A 53 -10.71 -7.52 4.57
CA PRO A 53 -11.43 -6.25 4.86
C PRO A 53 -10.60 -5.00 4.52
N PHE A 54 -10.18 -4.86 3.26
CA PHE A 54 -9.40 -3.72 2.79
C PHE A 54 -10.03 -3.11 1.55
N GLY A 55 -10.06 -1.78 1.52
CA GLY A 55 -10.53 -1.00 0.39
C GLY A 55 -9.61 0.18 0.10
N ALA A 56 -9.59 0.59 -1.16
CA ALA A 56 -8.78 1.69 -1.65
C ALA A 56 -9.48 2.47 -2.76
N VAL A 57 -9.25 3.78 -2.79
CA VAL A 57 -9.84 4.70 -3.77
C VAL A 57 -8.73 5.57 -4.35
N VAL A 58 -8.66 5.67 -5.68
CA VAL A 58 -7.77 6.62 -6.36
C VAL A 58 -8.60 7.80 -6.83
N VAL A 59 -8.12 9.01 -6.51
CA VAL A 59 -8.79 10.29 -6.75
C VAL A 59 -7.89 11.17 -7.61
N ARG A 60 -8.48 11.89 -8.57
CA ARG A 60 -7.80 12.87 -9.43
C ARG A 60 -8.69 14.09 -9.53
N ASN A 61 -8.17 15.27 -9.22
CA ASN A 61 -8.93 16.54 -9.24
C ASN A 61 -10.25 16.48 -8.44
N ASP A 62 -10.22 15.94 -7.23
CA ASP A 62 -11.39 15.74 -6.35
C ASP A 62 -12.49 14.82 -6.95
N GLU A 63 -12.17 14.04 -7.98
CA GLU A 63 -13.06 13.03 -8.57
C GLU A 63 -12.50 11.62 -8.38
N VAL A 64 -13.38 10.66 -8.08
CA VAL A 64 -12.99 9.25 -7.96
C VAL A 64 -12.67 8.69 -9.34
N VAL A 65 -11.43 8.29 -9.55
CA VAL A 65 -10.99 7.55 -10.75
C VAL A 65 -11.46 6.11 -10.65
N VAL A 66 -11.15 5.44 -9.53
CA VAL A 66 -11.57 4.06 -9.23
C VAL A 66 -11.75 3.87 -7.73
N SER A 67 -12.66 2.97 -7.37
CA SER A 67 -12.80 2.41 -6.01
C SER A 67 -12.69 0.89 -6.11
N CYS A 68 -11.85 0.29 -5.27
CA CYS A 68 -11.56 -1.14 -5.31
C CYS A 68 -11.42 -1.69 -3.89
N HIS A 69 -11.57 -3.00 -3.76
CA HIS A 69 -11.31 -3.74 -2.53
C HIS A 69 -10.26 -4.84 -2.74
N ASN A 70 -9.92 -5.53 -1.66
CA ASN A 70 -9.05 -6.70 -1.71
C ASN A 70 -9.69 -7.79 -2.59
N MET A 71 -8.94 -8.29 -3.57
CA MET A 71 -9.41 -9.28 -4.55
C MET A 71 -8.60 -10.58 -4.47
N VAL A 72 -7.90 -10.83 -3.35
CA VAL A 72 -6.94 -11.94 -3.23
C VAL A 72 -7.60 -13.30 -3.47
N LEU A 73 -8.78 -13.52 -2.90
CA LEU A 73 -9.50 -14.80 -3.03
C LEU A 73 -10.09 -14.93 -4.42
N LYS A 74 -10.73 -13.88 -4.93
CA LYS A 74 -11.35 -13.87 -6.25
C LYS A 74 -10.37 -14.09 -7.39
N ASN A 75 -9.21 -13.43 -7.34
CA ASN A 75 -8.21 -13.52 -8.39
C ASN A 75 -7.23 -14.68 -8.19
N THR A 76 -7.29 -15.37 -7.04
CA THR A 76 -6.26 -16.35 -6.63
C THR A 76 -4.85 -15.74 -6.76
N ASP A 77 -4.70 -14.51 -6.28
CA ASP A 77 -3.50 -13.69 -6.43
C ASP A 77 -3.17 -13.04 -5.09
N PRO A 78 -2.08 -13.46 -4.39
CA PRO A 78 -1.70 -12.90 -3.10
C PRO A 78 -1.31 -11.42 -3.18
N THR A 79 -1.07 -10.88 -4.38
CA THR A 79 -0.72 -9.47 -4.59
C THR A 79 -1.93 -8.59 -4.89
N ALA A 80 -3.13 -9.18 -5.06
CA ALA A 80 -4.36 -8.46 -5.39
C ALA A 80 -4.98 -7.72 -4.19
N HIS A 81 -4.14 -7.01 -3.43
CA HIS A 81 -4.56 -6.10 -2.38
C HIS A 81 -5.34 -4.91 -2.94
N ALA A 82 -6.09 -4.21 -2.09
CA ALA A 82 -6.96 -3.13 -2.52
C ALA A 82 -6.20 -2.01 -3.23
N GLU A 83 -5.05 -1.59 -2.67
CA GLU A 83 -4.21 -0.51 -3.20
C GLU A 83 -3.55 -0.90 -4.52
N VAL A 84 -3.02 -2.12 -4.62
CA VAL A 84 -2.42 -2.65 -5.87
C VAL A 84 -3.48 -2.76 -6.96
N THR A 85 -4.68 -3.24 -6.60
CA THR A 85 -5.82 -3.35 -7.52
C THR A 85 -6.26 -1.95 -7.99
N ALA A 86 -6.42 -1.00 -7.07
CA ALA A 86 -6.81 0.37 -7.39
C ALA A 86 -5.77 1.06 -8.30
N ILE A 87 -4.47 0.91 -8.03
CA ILE A 87 -3.41 1.44 -8.91
C ILE A 87 -3.50 0.81 -10.29
N ARG A 88 -3.64 -0.52 -10.37
CA ARG A 88 -3.74 -1.25 -11.64
C ARG A 88 -4.93 -0.78 -12.47
N GLU A 89 -6.10 -0.64 -11.86
CA GLU A 89 -7.32 -0.19 -12.54
C GLU A 89 -7.27 1.31 -12.88
N ALA A 90 -6.67 2.16 -12.05
CA ALA A 90 -6.44 3.56 -12.35
C ALA A 90 -5.51 3.74 -13.58
N CYS A 91 -4.38 3.03 -13.62
CA CYS A 91 -3.45 3.05 -14.75
C CYS A 91 -4.13 2.62 -16.06
N LYS A 92 -4.96 1.56 -16.02
CA LYS A 92 -5.76 1.13 -17.18
C LYS A 92 -6.76 2.20 -17.61
N LYS A 93 -7.52 2.75 -16.67
CA LYS A 93 -8.58 3.75 -16.95
C LYS A 93 -8.02 5.06 -17.49
N LEU A 94 -6.87 5.49 -16.99
CA LEU A 94 -6.21 6.73 -17.41
C LEU A 94 -5.20 6.53 -18.54
N GLN A 95 -4.95 5.28 -18.95
CA GLN A 95 -3.99 4.90 -19.99
C GLN A 95 -2.57 5.46 -19.76
N GLN A 96 -2.13 5.46 -18.49
CA GLN A 96 -0.82 5.94 -18.07
C GLN A 96 -0.25 5.05 -16.97
N VAL A 97 1.07 4.98 -16.86
CA VAL A 97 1.77 4.19 -15.82
C VAL A 97 2.14 5.02 -14.60
N GLU A 98 2.24 6.35 -14.75
CA GLU A 98 2.40 7.29 -13.65
C GLU A 98 1.06 7.91 -13.26
N LEU A 99 0.85 8.04 -11.96
CA LEU A 99 -0.35 8.61 -11.34
C LEU A 99 0.04 9.83 -10.48
N SER A 100 1.01 10.62 -10.95
CA SER A 100 1.61 11.74 -10.20
C SER A 100 0.65 12.89 -9.90
N ASP A 101 -0.44 12.98 -10.62
CA ASP A 101 -1.54 13.92 -10.37
C ASP A 101 -2.66 13.34 -9.51
N CYS A 102 -2.59 12.07 -9.14
CA CYS A 102 -3.59 11.35 -8.36
C CYS A 102 -3.22 11.28 -6.87
N GLU A 103 -4.23 11.08 -6.03
CA GLU A 103 -4.15 10.77 -4.60
C GLU A 103 -4.76 9.38 -4.35
N ILE A 104 -4.35 8.68 -3.29
CA ILE A 104 -4.94 7.40 -2.89
C ILE A 104 -5.41 7.43 -1.43
N TYR A 105 -6.57 6.83 -1.20
CA TYR A 105 -7.20 6.69 0.10
C TYR A 105 -7.35 5.21 0.41
N ALA A 106 -6.86 4.75 1.56
CA ALA A 106 -6.90 3.34 1.95
C ALA A 106 -7.62 3.16 3.29
N SER A 107 -8.46 2.13 3.43
CA SER A 107 -9.19 1.88 4.68
C SER A 107 -8.25 1.54 5.85
N CYS A 108 -7.06 1.02 5.56
CA CYS A 108 -6.02 0.65 6.52
C CYS A 108 -4.65 1.10 6.02
N GLU A 109 -3.70 1.26 6.94
CA GLU A 109 -2.28 1.46 6.66
C GLU A 109 -1.78 0.37 5.68
N PRO A 110 -1.14 0.75 4.57
CA PRO A 110 -0.76 -0.19 3.52
C PRO A 110 0.39 -1.10 3.97
N CYS A 111 0.46 -2.33 3.47
CA CYS A 111 1.63 -3.18 3.68
C CYS A 111 2.83 -2.71 2.83
N PRO A 112 4.06 -3.23 3.07
CA PRO A 112 5.25 -2.82 2.32
C PRO A 112 5.14 -2.97 0.79
N MET A 113 4.45 -4.01 0.33
CA MET A 113 4.17 -4.20 -1.10
C MET A 113 3.30 -3.06 -1.65
N CYS A 114 2.18 -2.75 -0.97
CA CYS A 114 1.27 -1.68 -1.36
C CYS A 114 1.95 -0.32 -1.29
N PHE A 115 2.76 -0.06 -0.27
CA PHE A 115 3.54 1.17 -0.15
C PHE A 115 4.54 1.31 -1.31
N GLY A 116 5.26 0.24 -1.64
CA GLY A 116 6.14 0.19 -2.82
C GLY A 116 5.38 0.47 -4.12
N ALA A 117 4.19 -0.12 -4.29
CA ALA A 117 3.35 0.13 -5.46
C ALA A 117 2.92 1.60 -5.57
N ILE A 118 2.44 2.21 -4.48
CA ILE A 118 2.05 3.63 -4.41
C ILE A 118 3.23 4.54 -4.78
N HIS A 119 4.42 4.25 -4.24
CA HIS A 119 5.63 5.00 -4.52
C HIS A 119 6.05 4.89 -5.99
N LEU A 120 6.06 3.67 -6.54
CA LEU A 120 6.45 3.41 -7.93
C LEU A 120 5.45 3.99 -8.94
N SER A 121 4.17 4.09 -8.57
CA SER A 121 3.14 4.75 -9.40
C SER A 121 3.16 6.28 -9.29
N ARG A 122 4.10 6.87 -8.54
CA ARG A 122 4.27 8.32 -8.35
C ARG A 122 3.09 9.04 -7.68
N ILE A 123 2.15 8.32 -7.05
CA ILE A 123 0.98 8.94 -6.41
C ILE A 123 1.45 9.97 -5.38
N LYS A 124 0.93 11.20 -5.50
CA LYS A 124 1.47 12.35 -4.74
C LYS A 124 1.10 12.33 -3.26
N ARG A 125 0.06 11.58 -2.89
CA ARG A 125 -0.50 11.59 -1.53
C ARG A 125 -1.24 10.29 -1.23
N LEU A 126 -0.97 9.74 -0.05
CA LEU A 126 -1.70 8.63 0.56
C LEU A 126 -2.38 9.14 1.84
N VAL A 127 -3.65 8.82 2.00
CA VAL A 127 -4.41 8.99 3.26
C VAL A 127 -4.93 7.61 3.67
N TYR A 128 -4.77 7.23 4.93
CA TYR A 128 -5.29 5.96 5.43
C TYR A 128 -6.10 6.13 6.72
N GLY A 129 -7.01 5.17 6.97
CA GLY A 129 -7.91 5.17 8.13
C GLY A 129 -7.35 4.42 9.32
N ALA A 130 -7.48 3.09 9.30
CA ALA A 130 -7.01 2.23 10.38
C ALA A 130 -5.47 2.08 10.37
N LYS A 131 -4.86 1.92 11.55
CA LYS A 131 -3.44 1.53 11.66
C LYS A 131 -3.28 0.04 11.40
N ALA A 132 -2.07 -0.40 11.03
CA ALA A 132 -1.76 -1.81 10.79
C ALA A 132 -2.13 -2.73 11.98
N GLU A 133 -2.08 -2.23 13.22
CA GLU A 133 -2.48 -2.95 14.43
C GLU A 133 -3.91 -3.48 14.38
N ALA A 134 -4.83 -2.77 13.73
CA ALA A 134 -6.21 -3.22 13.60
C ALA A 134 -6.31 -4.49 12.75
N ALA A 135 -5.52 -4.58 11.67
CA ALA A 135 -5.43 -5.79 10.86
C ALA A 135 -4.72 -6.93 11.64
N ILE A 136 -3.65 -6.61 12.35
CA ILE A 136 -2.90 -7.60 13.16
C ILE A 136 -3.81 -8.22 14.22
N ALA A 137 -4.64 -7.42 14.90
CA ALA A 137 -5.56 -7.88 15.95
C ALA A 137 -6.57 -8.93 15.47
N ILE A 138 -6.89 -8.97 14.17
CA ILE A 138 -7.81 -9.95 13.57
C ILE A 138 -7.09 -11.08 12.83
N GLY A 139 -5.76 -11.21 12.99
CA GLY A 139 -4.98 -12.35 12.51
C GLY A 139 -4.11 -12.11 11.28
N PHE A 140 -3.95 -10.86 10.81
CA PHE A 140 -2.96 -10.54 9.77
C PHE A 140 -1.53 -10.50 10.34
N ASP A 141 -0.54 -10.72 9.47
CA ASP A 141 0.87 -10.78 9.85
C ASP A 141 1.38 -9.41 10.36
N ASN A 142 2.26 -9.43 11.37
CA ASN A 142 2.88 -8.24 11.93
C ASN A 142 3.86 -7.54 10.97
N PHE A 143 4.25 -8.22 9.89
CA PHE A 143 5.08 -7.69 8.80
C PHE A 143 4.59 -6.35 8.25
N ILE A 144 3.27 -6.11 8.22
CA ILE A 144 2.67 -4.84 7.75
C ILE A 144 3.28 -3.65 8.51
N ALA A 145 3.25 -3.73 9.84
CA ALA A 145 3.76 -2.69 10.73
C ALA A 145 5.30 -2.69 10.77
N ASP A 146 5.92 -3.86 10.92
CA ASP A 146 7.34 -3.98 11.20
C ASP A 146 8.23 -3.48 10.06
N ALA A 147 7.86 -3.78 8.81
CA ALA A 147 8.66 -3.42 7.66
C ALA A 147 8.56 -1.94 7.30
N LEU A 148 7.42 -1.28 7.54
CA LEU A 148 7.32 0.18 7.36
C LEU A 148 8.08 0.96 8.42
N ARG A 149 8.12 0.44 9.65
CA ARG A 149 8.78 1.09 10.80
C ARG A 149 10.28 0.80 10.86
N GLY A 150 10.80 -0.03 9.95
CA GLY A 150 12.19 -0.47 9.96
C GLY A 150 12.55 -1.35 11.16
N THR A 151 11.55 -1.89 11.86
CA THR A 151 11.73 -2.74 13.06
C THR A 151 11.70 -4.24 12.70
N GLY A 152 11.35 -4.58 11.47
CA GLY A 152 11.27 -5.95 11.00
C GLY A 152 12.63 -6.59 10.72
N PHE A 153 12.92 -7.70 11.39
CA PHE A 153 13.92 -8.66 10.93
C PHE A 153 13.26 -9.57 9.87
N TYR A 154 13.82 -9.65 8.66
CA TYR A 154 13.35 -10.50 7.54
C TYR A 154 13.34 -12.02 7.85
N GLN A 155 13.58 -12.44 9.08
CA GLN A 155 13.78 -13.82 9.50
C GLN A 155 12.53 -14.70 9.48
N LYS A 156 11.32 -14.15 9.28
CA LYS A 156 10.07 -14.94 9.31
C LYS A 156 9.65 -15.52 7.96
N ALA A 157 10.21 -15.08 6.85
CA ALA A 157 9.93 -15.74 5.58
C ALA A 157 10.77 -17.02 5.50
N HIS A 158 10.13 -18.19 5.38
CA HIS A 158 10.78 -19.43 4.94
C HIS A 158 11.20 -19.35 3.46
N LEU A 159 11.74 -18.20 3.05
CA LEU A 159 12.14 -17.88 1.69
C LEU A 159 13.65 -18.00 1.61
N GLU A 160 14.13 -18.96 0.82
CA GLU A 160 15.53 -19.01 0.46
C GLU A 160 15.83 -17.94 -0.60
N ILE A 161 16.74 -17.02 -0.29
CA ILE A 161 17.20 -15.99 -1.22
C ILE A 161 18.65 -16.29 -1.60
N LYS A 162 18.89 -16.56 -2.89
CA LYS A 162 20.22 -16.82 -3.45
C LYS A 162 20.45 -15.92 -4.66
N ARG A 163 21.55 -15.17 -4.66
CA ARG A 163 22.05 -14.49 -5.88
C ARG A 163 22.91 -15.49 -6.65
N ALA A 164 22.63 -15.68 -7.93
CA ALA A 164 23.49 -16.45 -8.82
C ALA A 164 24.89 -15.79 -8.91
N ASP A 165 25.93 -16.58 -9.14
CA ASP A 165 27.29 -16.11 -9.34
C ASP A 165 27.79 -16.35 -10.79
N GLY A 166 29.02 -15.91 -11.06
CA GLY A 166 29.71 -16.15 -12.32
C GLY A 166 28.94 -15.67 -13.56
N ASN A 167 28.92 -16.52 -14.59
CA ASN A 167 28.36 -16.19 -15.89
C ASN A 167 26.85 -15.92 -15.85
N GLY A 168 26.10 -16.58 -14.95
CA GLY A 168 24.66 -16.38 -14.81
C GLY A 168 24.31 -14.95 -14.38
N ALA A 169 25.01 -14.42 -13.37
CA ALA A 169 24.85 -13.04 -12.94
C ALA A 169 25.26 -12.03 -14.03
N ALA A 170 26.37 -12.29 -14.72
CA ALA A 170 26.85 -11.42 -15.79
C ALA A 170 25.86 -11.33 -16.96
N ILE A 171 25.20 -12.43 -17.34
CA ILE A 171 24.17 -12.43 -18.39
C ILE A 171 22.94 -11.63 -17.95
N ALA A 172 22.52 -11.75 -16.69
CA ALA A 172 21.39 -10.97 -16.16
C ALA A 172 21.67 -9.45 -16.19
N GLU A 173 22.89 -9.05 -15.83
CA GLU A 173 23.31 -7.63 -15.86
C GLU A 173 23.42 -7.09 -17.30
N GLN A 174 23.87 -7.92 -18.26
CA GLN A 174 23.96 -7.53 -19.66
C GLN A 174 22.61 -7.14 -20.28
N VAL A 175 21.48 -7.62 -19.76
CA VAL A 175 20.14 -7.22 -20.26
C VAL A 175 19.99 -5.70 -20.16
N PHE A 176 20.37 -5.10 -19.05
CA PHE A 176 20.22 -3.66 -18.82
C PHE A 176 21.09 -2.85 -19.80
N GLU A 177 22.35 -3.22 -19.98
CA GLU A 177 23.25 -2.50 -20.90
C GLU A 177 22.82 -2.67 -22.37
N LYS A 178 22.52 -3.90 -22.80
CA LYS A 178 22.15 -4.20 -24.18
C LYS A 178 20.79 -3.64 -24.59
N THR A 179 19.91 -3.35 -23.63
CA THR A 179 18.57 -2.82 -23.89
C THR A 179 18.42 -1.36 -23.50
N LYS A 180 19.45 -0.70 -22.96
CA LYS A 180 19.41 0.70 -22.48
C LYS A 180 18.83 1.69 -23.48
N ALA A 181 19.10 1.52 -24.78
CA ALA A 181 18.59 2.39 -25.84
C ALA A 181 17.18 2.00 -26.35
N LYS A 182 16.63 0.87 -25.88
CA LYS A 182 15.34 0.30 -26.34
C LYS A 182 14.16 0.66 -25.45
N PHE A 183 14.41 1.27 -24.30
CA PHE A 183 13.35 1.77 -23.42
C PHE A 183 13.74 3.17 -22.92
N GLN A 184 12.73 3.96 -22.60
CA GLN A 184 12.89 5.20 -21.87
C GLN A 184 12.33 4.99 -20.47
N MET A 185 13.01 5.55 -19.47
CA MET A 185 12.41 5.70 -18.15
C MET A 185 11.25 6.67 -18.33
N TYR A 186 10.04 6.23 -17.98
CA TYR A 186 8.87 7.09 -17.94
C TYR A 186 8.99 8.08 -16.78
#